data_AF-A0A0S4R2I3-F1
#
_entry.id   AF-A0A0S4R2I3-F1
#
_cell.length_a   1.000
_cell.length_b   1.000
_cell.length_c   1.000
_cell.angle_alpha   90.00
_cell.angle_beta   90.00
_cell.angle_gamma   90.00
#
_symmetry.space_group_name_H-M   'P 1'
#
loop_
_entity.id
_entity.type
_entity.pdbx_description
1 polymer ?
#
loop_
_entity_poly.entity_id
_entity_poly.type
_entity_poly.pdbx_seq_one_letter_code
_entity_poly.pdbx_strand_id
1 'polypeptide(L)'
;MASAEARFADFTETWGDRYPAIIRLWRNAWEEFIPFLDYDVEIRKVICTTNAIESLNARYRRAVRARGHFPSEEAALKCLYLVTRALDPTGRGRARWMIRWKPALNALAITFEGRLTPTTTN
;
A
#
# COMPACT_ATOMS: atom_id res chain seq x y z
N MET A 1 12.58 -7.91 16.01
CA MET A 1 12.45 -6.62 16.70
C MET A 1 13.81 -5.96 16.99
N ALA A 2 14.73 -6.57 17.74
CA ALA A 2 16.03 -5.96 18.09
C ALA A 2 16.86 -5.41 16.90
N SER A 3 16.85 -6.10 15.74
CA SER A 3 17.50 -5.60 14.53
C SER A 3 16.85 -4.32 13.96
N ALA A 4 15.53 -4.19 14.06
CA ALA A 4 14.81 -3.02 13.56
C ALA A 4 15.03 -1.78 14.42
N GLU A 5 15.05 -1.96 15.75
CA GLU A 5 15.38 -0.90 16.71
C GLU A 5 16.80 -0.40 16.52
N ALA A 6 17.77 -1.30 16.33
CA ALA A 6 19.15 -0.93 16.02
C ALA A 6 19.23 -0.10 14.74
N ARG A 7 18.55 -0.52 13.66
CA ARG A 7 18.50 0.25 12.41
C ARG A 7 17.82 1.61 12.57
N PHE A 8 16.79 1.69 13.42
CA PHE A 8 16.13 2.96 13.70
C PHE A 8 17.01 3.90 14.56
N ALA A 9 17.83 3.34 15.45
CA ALA A 9 18.85 4.10 16.18
C ALA A 9 19.91 4.67 15.23
N ASP A 10 20.47 3.85 14.33
CA ASP A 10 21.43 4.30 13.30
C ASP A 10 20.83 5.42 12.42
N PHE A 11 19.57 5.26 12.02
CA PHE A 11 18.84 6.27 11.26
C PHE A 11 18.66 7.57 12.05
N THR A 12 18.34 7.45 13.35
CA THR A 12 18.19 8.61 14.25
C THR A 12 19.52 9.34 14.44
N GLU A 13 20.63 8.63 14.60
CA GLU A 13 21.95 9.23 14.72
C GLU A 13 22.33 10.00 13.45
N THR A 14 22.06 9.42 12.28
CA THR A 14 22.45 10.02 11.00
C THR A 14 21.57 11.22 10.63
N TRP A 15 20.27 11.16 10.90
CA TRP A 15 19.29 12.10 10.35
C TRP A 15 18.50 12.89 11.39
N GLY A 16 18.65 12.57 12.68
CA GLY A 16 17.81 13.11 13.75
C GLY A 16 17.90 14.63 13.89
N ASP A 17 19.10 15.19 13.78
CA ASP A 17 19.30 16.63 13.87
C ASP A 17 18.70 17.39 12.69
N ARG A 18 18.78 16.79 11.49
CA ARG A 18 18.27 17.40 10.26
C ARG A 18 16.74 17.26 10.13
N TYR A 19 16.20 16.12 10.56
CA TYR A 19 14.79 15.77 10.38
C TYR A 19 14.12 15.27 11.67
N PRO A 20 14.08 16.09 12.75
CA PRO A 20 13.56 15.66 14.05
C PRO A 20 12.07 15.29 14.00
N ALA A 21 11.31 15.91 13.09
CA ALA A 21 9.89 15.58 12.87
C ALA A 21 9.69 14.17 12.29
N ILE A 22 10.61 13.71 11.43
CA ILE A 22 10.55 12.35 10.85
C ILE A 22 10.85 11.32 11.94
N ILE A 23 11.83 11.57 12.81
CA ILE A 23 12.12 10.68 13.94
C ILE A 23 10.90 10.56 14.87
N ARG A 24 10.27 11.69 15.20
CA ARG A 24 9.06 11.69 16.04
C ARG A 24 7.90 10.93 15.38
N LEU A 25 7.69 11.11 14.07
CA LEU A 25 6.68 10.37 13.33
C LEU A 25 6.87 8.86 13.45
N TRP A 26 8.10 8.38 13.24
CA TRP A 26 8.41 6.95 13.34
C TRP A 26 8.29 6.42 14.77
N ARG A 27 8.71 7.17 15.79
CA ARG A 27 8.52 6.78 17.20
C ARG A 27 7.04 6.66 17.55
N ASN A 28 6.23 7.61 17.10
CA ASN A 28 4.79 7.61 17.39
C ASN A 28 4.07 6.44 16.72
N ALA A 29 4.50 6.05 15.52
CA ALA A 29 3.92 4.96 14.75
C ALA A 29 4.60 3.59 15.00
N TRP A 30 5.52 3.50 15.96
CA TRP A 30 6.42 2.36 16.10
C TRP A 30 5.67 1.08 16.46
N GLU A 31 4.73 1.17 17.41
CA GLU A 31 3.90 0.06 17.86
C GLU A 31 2.99 -0.46 16.74
N GLU A 32 2.45 0.42 15.88
CA GLU A 32 1.69 -0.01 14.71
C GLU A 32 2.58 -0.56 13.58
N PHE A 33 3.85 -0.13 13.52
CA PHE A 33 4.80 -0.55 12.49
C PHE A 33 5.48 -1.89 12.80
N ILE A 34 5.79 -2.20 14.07
CA ILE A 34 6.50 -3.45 14.42
C ILE A 34 5.79 -4.70 13.86
N PRO A 35 4.45 -4.89 13.98
CA PRO A 35 3.77 -6.07 13.45
C PRO A 35 3.98 -6.26 11.94
N PHE A 36 4.21 -5.18 11.19
CA PHE A 36 4.49 -5.28 9.76
C PHE A 36 5.81 -6.01 9.48
N LEU A 37 6.80 -5.91 10.37
CA LEU A 37 8.10 -6.56 10.22
C LEU A 37 8.03 -8.08 10.43
N ASP A 38 7.01 -8.57 11.14
CA ASP A 38 6.81 -10.00 11.39
C ASP A 38 6.29 -10.75 10.15
N TYR A 39 5.75 -10.03 9.15
CA TYR A 39 5.39 -10.63 7.87
C TYR A 39 6.59 -11.11 7.08
N ASP A 40 6.41 -12.18 6.29
CA ASP A 40 7.43 -12.65 5.35
C ASP A 40 7.85 -11.54 4.37
N VAL A 41 9.11 -11.59 3.93
CA VAL A 41 9.68 -10.58 3.01
C VAL A 41 8.87 -10.44 1.72
N GLU A 42 8.26 -11.51 1.21
CA GLU A 42 7.43 -11.46 0.01
C GLU A 42 6.11 -10.71 0.25
N ILE A 43 5.53 -10.83 1.44
CA ILE A 43 4.35 -10.05 1.86
C ILE A 43 4.73 -8.57 2.00
N ARG A 44 5.84 -8.30 2.71
CA ARG A 44 6.32 -6.92 2.92
C ARG A 44 6.61 -6.21 1.61
N LYS A 45 7.22 -6.89 0.63
CA LYS A 45 7.49 -6.32 -0.71
C LYS A 45 6.20 -5.83 -1.37
N VAL A 46 5.12 -6.62 -1.33
CA VAL A 46 3.84 -6.22 -1.93
C VAL A 46 3.25 -5.01 -1.23
N ILE A 47 3.21 -5.01 0.12
CA ILE A 47 2.66 -3.91 0.91
C ILE A 47 3.48 -2.62 0.76
N CYS A 48 4.81 -2.72 0.77
CA CYS A 48 5.70 -1.56 0.62
C CYS A 48 5.73 -0.99 -0.80
N THR A 49 5.12 -1.66 -1.80
CA THR A 49 5.01 -1.05 -3.13
C THR A 49 3.98 0.07 -3.10
N THR A 50 4.44 1.31 -2.90
CA THR A 50 3.56 2.50 -2.91
C THR A 50 2.92 2.72 -4.29
N ASN A 51 3.49 2.13 -5.35
CA ASN A 51 3.05 2.23 -6.75
C ASN A 51 1.55 2.04 -6.95
N ALA A 52 0.89 1.08 -6.29
CA ALA A 52 -0.54 0.82 -6.52
C ALA A 52 -1.40 2.00 -6.03
N ILE A 53 -1.16 2.44 -4.79
CA ILE A 53 -1.90 3.54 -4.15
C ILE A 53 -1.52 4.87 -4.80
N GLU A 54 -0.24 5.11 -5.07
CA GLU A 54 0.23 6.32 -5.74
C GLU A 54 -0.30 6.45 -7.17
N SER A 55 -0.31 5.36 -7.94
CA SER A 55 -0.84 5.34 -9.31
C SER A 55 -2.35 5.63 -9.33
N LEU A 56 -3.08 5.18 -8.31
CA LEU A 56 -4.49 5.52 -8.13
C LEU A 56 -4.66 7.01 -7.77
N ASN A 57 -3.95 7.47 -6.74
CA ASN A 57 -3.99 8.85 -6.27
C ASN A 57 -3.59 9.86 -7.36
N ALA A 58 -2.59 9.55 -8.18
CA ALA A 58 -2.18 10.38 -9.29
C ALA A 58 -3.31 10.57 -10.32
N ARG A 59 -4.08 9.52 -10.61
CA ARG A 59 -5.24 9.59 -11.51
C ARG A 59 -6.38 10.38 -10.90
N TYR A 60 -6.70 10.17 -9.62
CA TYR A 60 -7.70 10.97 -8.92
C TYR A 60 -7.33 12.45 -8.92
N ARG A 61 -6.09 12.80 -8.57
CA ARG A 61 -5.62 14.20 -8.62
C ARG A 61 -5.75 14.79 -10.02
N ARG A 62 -5.41 14.04 -11.08
CA ARG A 62 -5.57 14.49 -12.46
C ARG A 62 -7.04 14.78 -12.79
N ALA A 63 -7.94 13.88 -12.43
CA ALA A 63 -9.37 14.02 -12.72
C ALA A 63 -10.04 15.16 -11.93
N VAL A 64 -9.63 15.36 -10.68
CA VAL A 64 -10.07 16.49 -9.83
C VAL A 64 -9.56 17.81 -10.39
N ARG A 65 -8.26 17.90 -10.73
CA ARG A 65 -7.68 19.12 -11.33
C ARG A 65 -8.33 19.50 -12.65
N ALA A 66 -8.65 18.51 -13.50
CA ALA A 66 -9.31 18.76 -14.78
C ALA A 66 -10.74 19.30 -14.65
N ARG A 67 -11.44 18.99 -13.54
CA ARG A 67 -12.80 19.47 -13.27
C ARG A 67 -12.84 20.78 -12.50
N GLY A 68 -11.85 21.04 -11.62
CA GLY A 68 -11.81 22.24 -10.79
C GLY A 68 -12.82 22.14 -9.63
N HIS A 69 -13.90 22.92 -9.70
CA HIS A 69 -14.93 22.95 -8.66
C HIS A 69 -16.01 21.87 -8.87
N PHE A 70 -16.54 21.35 -7.77
CA PHE A 70 -17.65 20.39 -7.77
C PHE A 70 -18.89 21.03 -7.15
N PRO A 71 -20.06 20.90 -7.79
CA PRO A 71 -21.30 21.51 -7.30
C PRO A 71 -21.88 20.80 -6.06
N SER A 72 -21.43 19.57 -5.76
CA SER A 72 -21.81 18.81 -4.58
C SER A 72 -20.77 17.72 -4.26
N GLU A 73 -20.84 17.18 -3.05
CA GLU A 73 -20.05 16.01 -2.66
C GLU A 73 -20.36 14.79 -3.53
N GLU A 74 -21.63 14.58 -3.88
CA GLU A 74 -22.06 13.49 -4.76
C GLU A 74 -21.42 13.59 -6.16
N ALA A 75 -21.29 14.81 -6.70
CA ALA A 75 -20.62 15.03 -7.98
C ALA A 75 -19.11 14.70 -7.90
N ALA A 76 -18.46 15.03 -6.78
CA ALA A 76 -17.06 14.66 -6.54
C ALA A 76 -16.90 13.14 -6.41
N LEU A 77 -17.77 12.48 -5.65
CA LEU A 77 -17.76 11.02 -5.49
C LEU A 77 -17.98 10.31 -6.82
N LYS A 78 -18.95 10.77 -7.63
CA LYS A 78 -19.22 10.23 -8.97
C LYS A 78 -18.00 10.37 -9.88
N CYS A 79 -17.27 11.49 -9.81
CA CYS A 79 -16.02 11.65 -10.54
C CYS A 79 -14.98 10.60 -10.13
N LEU A 80 -14.72 10.41 -8.84
CA LEU A 80 -13.77 9.41 -8.36
C LEU A 80 -14.18 7.98 -8.75
N TYR A 81 -15.47 7.66 -8.63
CA TYR A 81 -16.04 6.38 -9.06
C TYR A 81 -15.77 6.09 -10.55
N LEU A 82 -16.03 7.06 -11.42
CA LEU A 82 -15.79 6.90 -12.86
C LEU A 82 -14.30 6.72 -13.17
N VAL A 83 -13.41 7.41 -12.45
CA VAL A 83 -11.95 7.22 -12.59
C VAL A 83 -11.55 5.80 -12.19
N THR A 84 -12.07 5.29 -11.09
CA THR A 84 -11.81 3.91 -10.63
C THR A 84 -12.27 2.89 -11.66
N ARG A 85 -13.49 3.06 -12.21
CA ARG A 85 -14.01 2.14 -13.25
C ARG A 85 -13.20 2.19 -14.54
N ALA A 86 -12.65 3.34 -14.90
CA ALA A 86 -11.82 3.50 -16.09
C ALA A 86 -10.43 2.85 -15.96
N LEU A 87 -10.03 2.34 -14.80
CA LEU A 87 -8.74 1.65 -14.60
C LEU A 87 -8.66 0.30 -15.30
N ASP A 88 -9.79 -0.39 -15.39
CA ASP A 88 -9.89 -1.69 -16.03
C ASP A 88 -11.17 -1.75 -16.88
N PRO A 89 -11.23 -0.96 -17.96
CA PRO A 89 -12.45 -0.82 -18.76
C PRO A 89 -12.85 -2.12 -19.44
N THR A 90 -11.91 -3.06 -19.61
CA THR A 90 -12.12 -4.37 -20.23
C THR A 90 -12.16 -5.53 -19.22
N GLY A 91 -11.89 -5.28 -17.94
CA GLY A 91 -11.78 -6.32 -16.91
C GLY A 91 -10.54 -7.23 -17.02
N ARG A 92 -9.65 -6.97 -17.99
CA ARG A 92 -8.48 -7.81 -18.31
C ARG A 92 -7.19 -7.29 -17.69
N GLY A 93 -7.20 -6.09 -17.13
CA GLY A 93 -6.04 -5.46 -16.49
C GLY A 93 -5.56 -6.24 -15.27
N ARG A 94 -6.46 -6.94 -14.56
CA ARG A 94 -6.13 -7.74 -13.34
C ARG A 94 -4.96 -8.69 -13.52
N ALA A 95 -4.85 -9.37 -14.66
CA ALA A 95 -3.80 -10.35 -14.92
C ALA A 95 -2.38 -9.75 -14.81
N ARG A 96 -2.20 -8.50 -15.25
CA ARG A 96 -0.91 -7.81 -15.20
C ARG A 96 -0.49 -7.40 -13.78
N TRP A 97 -1.46 -7.20 -12.88
CA TRP A 97 -1.23 -6.74 -11.51
C TRP A 97 -0.91 -7.90 -10.56
N MET A 98 -1.29 -9.14 -10.93
CA MET A 98 -1.10 -10.35 -10.12
C MET A 98 0.24 -11.07 -10.37
N ILE A 99 1.06 -10.65 -11.36
CA ILE A 99 2.28 -11.39 -11.75
C ILE A 99 3.27 -11.55 -10.57
N ARG A 100 3.32 -10.58 -9.65
CA ARG A 100 4.19 -10.61 -8.46
C ARG A 100 3.52 -11.15 -7.20
N TRP A 101 2.24 -11.54 -7.28
CA TRP A 101 1.49 -11.96 -6.10
C TRP A 101 1.70 -13.43 -5.72
N LYS A 102 2.15 -14.30 -6.63
CA LYS A 102 2.27 -15.73 -6.33
C LYS A 102 3.17 -16.04 -5.12
N PRO A 103 4.39 -15.47 -4.99
CA PRO A 103 5.21 -15.67 -3.79
C PRO A 103 4.53 -15.14 -2.51
N ALA A 104 3.94 -13.95 -2.58
CA ALA A 104 3.24 -13.35 -1.45
C ALA A 104 1.99 -14.14 -1.04
N LEU A 105 1.25 -14.71 -1.99
CA LEU A 105 0.08 -15.57 -1.73
C LEU A 105 0.49 -16.86 -1.04
N ASN A 106 1.59 -17.48 -1.46
CA ASN A 106 2.13 -18.67 -0.78
C ASN A 106 2.54 -18.33 0.66
N ALA A 107 3.23 -17.20 0.86
CA ALA A 107 3.62 -16.74 2.19
C ALA A 107 2.38 -16.45 3.07
N LEU A 108 1.36 -15.78 2.53
CA LEU A 108 0.10 -15.53 3.24
C LEU A 108 -0.62 -16.83 3.62
N ALA A 109 -0.62 -17.84 2.75
CA ALA A 109 -1.24 -19.13 3.03
C ALA A 109 -0.57 -19.87 4.20
N ILE A 110 0.75 -19.70 4.35
CA ILE A 110 1.52 -20.26 5.47
C ILE A 110 1.28 -19.42 6.74
N THR A 111 1.44 -18.09 6.67
CA THR A 111 1.28 -17.19 7.83
C THR A 111 -0.13 -17.23 8.41
N PHE A 112 -1.14 -17.43 7.55
CA PHE A 112 -2.56 -17.45 7.92
C PHE A 112 -3.21 -18.77 7.51
N GLU A 113 -2.66 -19.88 8.01
CA GLU A 113 -3.16 -21.21 7.73
C GLU A 113 -4.68 -21.33 7.99
N GLY A 114 -5.40 -21.99 7.08
CA GLY A 114 -6.85 -22.18 7.16
C GLY A 114 -7.70 -20.93 6.87
N ARG A 115 -7.09 -19.77 6.62
CA ARG A 115 -7.82 -18.53 6.25
C ARG A 115 -8.01 -18.33 4.76
N LEU A 116 -7.11 -18.89 3.94
CA LEU A 116 -7.20 -18.85 2.50
C LEU A 116 -7.72 -20.18 1.98
N THR A 117 -8.89 -20.15 1.33
CA THR A 117 -9.39 -21.30 0.57
C THR A 117 -8.75 -21.28 -0.81
N PRO A 118 -7.90 -22.26 -1.17
CA PRO A 118 -7.44 -22.36 -2.55
C PRO A 118 -8.68 -22.50 -3.44
N THR A 119 -8.81 -21.61 -4.41
CA THR A 119 -9.93 -21.67 -5.35
C THR A 119 -9.73 -22.90 -6.22
N THR A 120 -10.37 -24.00 -5.88
CA THR A 120 -10.46 -25.20 -6.73
C THR A 120 -11.36 -24.84 -7.91
N THR A 121 -10.79 -24.33 -8.99
CA THR A 121 -11.50 -24.16 -10.26
C THR A 121 -10.94 -25.18 -11.25
N ASN A 122 -11.81 -26.13 -11.63
CA ASN A 122 -11.65 -27.03 -12.79
C ASN A 122 -11.46 -26.23 -14.08
#